data_AF-A0A673HKD8-F1
#
_entry.id   AF-A0A673HKD8-F1
#
_cell.length_a   1.000
_cell.length_b   1.000
_cell.length_c   1.000
_cell.angle_alpha   90.00
_cell.angle_beta   90.00
_cell.angle_gamma   90.00
#
_symmetry.space_group_name_H-M   'P 1'
#
loop_
_entity.id
_entity.type
_entity.pdbx_description
1 polymer ?
#
loop_
_entity_poly.entity_id
_entity_poly.type
_entity_poly.pdbx_seq_one_letter_code
_entity_poly.pdbx_strand_id
1 'polypeptide(L)'
;TKWMSVDCRITAETAKQHGHLNIVGLVGSIDNDFCGTDMTIGADSALNRITEIIDAITTTATRSEAHNLQKFSDKQSQILSDIIKRVILLCLLKTKEVQRAMNEKRFEEAIQLRGRSFENNWNIYKLLAYQKPAAVPSQHSIAILNVGAPAAGMNAAMRSAVRVGLATGHRLYIVSDGFEGLANGAVNEVSWNQVAGWTGQGGSLLGTKRTLPSTCMEKLVENLNKFSIQSLLVVGGFEAYEGILELVEARGRYDELCIPMCIIPATISNNVPGTDFSLGSDTAVNAAMTNVEHLTEKMKKDIQRGLVLRNEKCHVHYTTDFIHKLYSAEGKGVFDCRVNVLGHLQQGGVPTPFDRNYGTKLGVRAVQWLTEKMTDSFRQGRVFVNTPDTACVVGLYKKVLTFSPITELKDQTDFEHRMPKTQWWLNFRLMLKMLAKYQTPFNEYVTGEIEHVTRRSLSIDTGF
;
A
#
# COMPACT_ATOMS: atom_id res chain seq x y z
N THR A 1 32.90 34.37 -0.80
CA THR A 1 34.16 34.83 -0.17
C THR A 1 34.32 36.35 -0.13
N LYS A 2 34.04 37.13 -1.19
CA LYS A 2 34.19 38.62 -1.15
C LYS A 2 33.32 39.38 -0.14
N TRP A 3 32.19 38.81 0.31
CA TRP A 3 31.25 39.50 1.21
C TRP A 3 31.59 39.41 2.71
N MET A 4 32.50 38.51 3.10
CA MET A 4 32.80 38.25 4.51
C MET A 4 34.14 38.83 4.99
N SER A 5 35.01 39.26 4.09
CA SER A 5 36.33 39.80 4.43
C SER A 5 36.34 41.31 4.71
N VAL A 6 35.24 42.01 4.46
CA VAL A 6 35.18 43.49 4.58
C VAL A 6 34.90 43.94 6.02
N ASP A 7 34.27 43.10 6.85
CA ASP A 7 33.82 43.45 8.22
C ASP A 7 34.58 42.72 9.35
N CYS A 8 35.70 42.03 9.09
CA CYS A 8 36.52 41.32 10.10
C CYS A 8 35.77 40.31 11.01
N ARG A 9 34.59 39.80 10.63
CA ARG A 9 33.79 38.92 11.51
C ARG A 9 34.30 37.47 11.59
N ILE A 10 35.16 37.06 10.67
CA ILE A 10 35.76 35.72 10.63
C ILE A 10 37.21 35.81 10.14
N THR A 11 38.09 35.06 10.78
CA THR A 11 39.53 35.05 10.45
C THR A 11 39.78 34.39 9.09
N ALA A 12 40.91 34.73 8.46
CA ALA A 12 41.32 34.14 7.19
C ALA A 12 41.50 32.61 7.28
N GLU A 13 41.92 32.10 8.44
CA GLU A 13 42.04 30.66 8.71
C GLU A 13 40.68 29.98 8.79
N THR A 14 39.70 30.55 9.52
CA THR A 14 38.33 30.02 9.58
C THR A 14 37.66 30.04 8.21
N ALA A 15 37.86 31.10 7.42
CA ALA A 15 37.34 31.19 6.06
C ALA A 15 37.97 30.15 5.11
N LYS A 16 39.24 29.77 5.35
CA LYS A 16 39.93 28.72 4.59
C LYS A 16 39.48 27.32 5.02
N GLN A 17 39.26 27.08 6.31
CA GLN A 17 38.78 25.82 6.86
C GLN A 17 37.31 25.53 6.48
N HIS A 18 36.47 26.56 6.41
CA HIS A 18 35.05 26.45 6.08
C HIS A 18 34.71 27.16 4.76
N GLY A 19 35.55 26.99 3.74
CA GLY A 19 35.39 27.63 2.42
C GLY A 19 34.16 27.17 1.61
N HIS A 20 33.50 26.09 2.06
CA HIS A 20 32.35 25.48 1.41
C HIS A 20 31.22 25.26 2.41
N LEU A 21 29.99 25.58 1.99
CA LEU A 21 28.77 25.29 2.74
C LEU A 21 28.12 24.04 2.17
N ASN A 22 28.02 23.00 2.98
CA ASN A 22 27.26 21.80 2.63
C ASN A 22 25.80 22.01 3.03
N ILE A 23 24.88 21.87 2.07
CA ILE A 23 23.44 22.05 2.28
C ILE A 23 22.73 20.77 1.87
N VAL A 24 21.84 20.28 2.74
CA VAL A 24 20.90 19.21 2.45
C VAL A 24 19.50 19.78 2.60
N GLY A 25 18.65 19.62 1.58
CA GLY A 25 17.26 20.04 1.61
C GLY A 25 16.33 18.84 1.78
N LEU A 26 15.42 18.91 2.73
CA LEU A 26 14.31 17.97 2.90
C LEU A 26 13.01 18.71 2.56
N VAL A 27 12.17 18.10 1.74
CA VAL A 27 10.95 18.75 1.25
C VAL A 27 9.78 18.45 2.18
N GLY A 28 9.44 19.41 3.03
CA GLY A 28 8.20 19.42 3.82
C GLY A 28 7.14 20.25 3.14
N SER A 29 6.06 19.61 2.69
CA SER A 29 4.90 20.25 2.06
C SER A 29 3.68 19.34 2.15
N ILE A 30 2.50 19.93 2.35
CA ILE A 30 1.22 19.21 2.31
C ILE A 30 0.66 19.07 0.89
N ASP A 31 1.12 19.91 -0.04
CA ASP A 31 0.55 20.04 -1.39
C ASP A 31 1.02 18.95 -2.36
N ASN A 32 2.11 18.24 -2.01
CA ASN A 32 2.78 17.25 -2.84
C ASN A 32 3.05 17.74 -4.28
N ASP A 33 3.52 18.98 -4.41
CA ASP A 33 3.73 19.70 -5.67
C ASP A 33 5.20 19.84 -6.07
N PHE A 34 6.08 19.19 -5.31
CA PHE A 34 7.51 19.21 -5.57
C PHE A 34 7.90 18.10 -6.55
N CYS A 35 8.13 18.47 -7.80
CA CYS A 35 8.47 17.52 -8.86
C CYS A 35 9.78 16.79 -8.53
N GLY A 36 9.84 15.47 -8.70
CA GLY A 36 11.05 14.67 -8.45
C GLY A 36 11.06 13.96 -7.08
N THR A 37 10.09 14.23 -6.20
CA THR A 37 9.73 13.33 -5.10
C THR A 37 8.33 12.76 -5.33
N ASP A 38 8.13 11.48 -5.01
CA ASP A 38 6.81 10.85 -5.10
C ASP A 38 5.87 11.36 -4.00
N MET A 39 6.43 11.70 -2.84
CA MET A 39 5.71 12.13 -1.65
C MET A 39 6.55 13.12 -0.83
N THR A 40 6.02 14.31 -0.55
CA THR A 40 6.61 15.29 0.36
C THR A 40 6.27 14.96 1.81
N ILE A 41 7.15 15.36 2.75
CA ILE A 41 6.88 15.20 4.19
C ILE A 41 5.65 16.05 4.54
N GLY A 42 4.61 15.42 5.07
CA GLY A 42 3.35 16.07 5.47
C GLY A 42 2.18 15.87 4.51
N ALA A 43 2.41 15.44 3.25
CA ALA A 43 1.34 15.20 2.29
C ALA A 43 0.37 14.10 2.73
N ASP A 44 0.91 12.97 3.19
CA ASP A 44 0.08 11.86 3.70
C ASP A 44 -0.71 12.25 4.96
N SER A 45 -0.10 13.04 5.86
CA SER A 45 -0.78 13.56 7.06
C SER A 45 -1.94 14.49 6.70
N ALA A 46 -1.78 15.36 5.70
CA ALA A 46 -2.84 16.22 5.20
C ALA A 46 -3.97 15.41 4.56
N LEU A 47 -3.63 14.39 3.78
CA LEU A 47 -4.61 13.51 3.14
C LEU A 47 -5.43 12.70 4.16
N ASN A 48 -4.80 12.25 5.26
CA ASN A 48 -5.52 11.62 6.38
C ASN A 48 -6.57 12.59 6.95
N ARG A 49 -6.19 13.85 7.23
CA ARG A 49 -7.13 14.86 7.76
C ARG A 49 -8.29 15.16 6.80
N ILE A 50 -8.00 15.31 5.50
CA ILE A 50 -9.03 15.54 4.47
C ILE A 50 -10.02 14.37 4.46
N THR A 51 -9.52 13.15 4.52
CA THR A 51 -10.35 11.94 4.46
C THR A 51 -11.24 11.80 5.70
N GLU A 52 -10.70 12.05 6.90
CA GLU A 52 -11.48 12.08 8.15
C GLU A 52 -12.65 13.08 8.07
N ILE A 53 -12.40 14.29 7.55
CA ILE A 53 -13.42 15.33 7.40
C ILE A 53 -14.50 14.89 6.40
N ILE A 54 -14.10 14.32 5.25
CA ILE A 54 -15.03 13.83 4.23
C ILE A 54 -15.91 12.70 4.78
N ASP A 55 -15.32 11.76 5.53
CA ASP A 55 -16.08 10.67 6.13
C ASP A 55 -17.10 11.21 7.15
N ALA A 56 -16.69 12.16 8.00
CA ALA A 56 -17.59 12.81 8.95
C ALA A 56 -18.77 13.51 8.24
N ILE A 57 -18.51 14.24 7.15
CA ILE A 57 -19.56 14.87 6.34
C ILE A 57 -20.49 13.82 5.72
N THR A 58 -19.94 12.73 5.20
CA THR A 58 -20.71 11.67 4.52
C THR A 58 -21.71 10.98 5.47
N THR A 59 -21.35 10.78 6.73
CA THR A 59 -22.30 10.24 7.75
C THR A 59 -23.51 11.14 7.99
N THR A 60 -23.37 12.45 7.74
CA THR A 60 -24.47 13.42 7.86
C THR A 60 -25.25 13.52 6.54
N ALA A 61 -24.55 13.57 5.40
CA ALA A 61 -25.16 13.67 4.07
C ALA A 61 -25.96 12.41 3.66
N THR A 62 -25.68 11.25 4.24
CA THR A 62 -26.49 10.03 4.04
C THR A 62 -27.80 10.04 4.84
N ARG A 63 -27.94 10.93 5.85
CA ARG A 63 -29.16 11.08 6.68
C ARG A 63 -30.13 12.14 6.16
N SER A 64 -29.65 13.06 5.35
CA SER A 64 -30.47 14.06 4.66
C SER A 64 -30.28 13.86 3.16
N GLU A 65 -31.32 13.49 2.41
CA GLU A 65 -31.26 13.52 0.93
C GLU A 65 -30.88 14.93 0.46
N ALA A 66 -29.59 15.17 0.24
CA ALA A 66 -29.09 16.48 -0.16
C ALA A 66 -27.98 16.32 -1.19
N HIS A 67 -28.32 16.73 -2.40
CA HIS A 67 -27.41 17.03 -3.49
C HIS A 67 -26.38 18.09 -3.09
N ASN A 68 -25.23 18.01 -3.79
CA ASN A 68 -24.14 18.97 -3.92
C ASN A 68 -22.99 18.87 -2.91
N LEU A 69 -21.79 18.79 -3.45
CA LEU A 69 -20.67 19.64 -3.03
C LEU A 69 -19.70 19.82 -4.21
N GLN A 70 -19.56 21.08 -4.63
CA GLN A 70 -18.59 21.55 -5.61
C GLN A 70 -17.72 22.63 -4.96
N LYS A 71 -16.42 22.55 -5.26
CA LYS A 71 -15.30 23.50 -5.03
C LYS A 71 -14.87 23.76 -3.58
N PHE A 72 -13.59 23.47 -3.33
CA PHE A 72 -12.77 24.20 -2.36
C PHE A 72 -11.62 24.91 -3.09
N SER A 73 -11.29 26.08 -2.55
CA SER A 73 -10.57 27.21 -3.16
C SER A 73 -9.05 27.13 -3.02
N ASP A 74 -8.36 27.69 -4.01
CA ASP A 74 -6.98 28.18 -3.95
C ASP A 74 -6.88 29.45 -3.08
N LYS A 75 -5.85 29.52 -2.21
CA LYS A 75 -4.89 30.63 -1.99
C LYS A 75 -4.23 30.57 -0.60
N GLN A 76 -2.89 30.50 -0.55
CA GLN A 76 -1.97 31.56 -0.08
C GLN A 76 -0.56 30.99 0.26
N SER A 77 0.49 31.45 -0.43
CA SER A 77 1.50 32.38 0.14
C SER A 77 2.79 32.46 -0.70
N GLN A 78 3.29 33.67 -0.83
CA GLN A 78 4.55 34.06 -1.47
C GLN A 78 5.63 34.30 -0.40
N ILE A 79 6.89 34.09 -0.81
CA ILE A 79 8.18 34.54 -0.23
C ILE A 79 8.90 33.52 0.65
N LEU A 80 9.88 32.83 0.04
CA LEU A 80 11.24 32.82 0.58
C LEU A 80 12.26 32.71 -0.56
N SER A 81 13.24 33.62 -0.48
CA SER A 81 14.22 33.97 -1.49
C SER A 81 15.30 32.91 -1.71
N ASP A 82 15.93 33.00 -2.89
CA ASP A 82 17.18 32.41 -3.33
C ASP A 82 18.10 31.89 -2.22
N ILE A 83 18.39 30.58 -2.25
CA ILE A 83 19.70 29.91 -2.08
C ILE A 83 19.44 28.40 -1.97
N ILE A 84 19.10 27.70 -3.07
CA ILE A 84 19.29 26.25 -3.15
C ILE A 84 19.53 25.84 -4.61
N LYS A 85 20.76 25.45 -4.97
CA LYS A 85 21.11 25.07 -6.35
C LYS A 85 21.82 23.72 -6.42
N ARG A 86 21.09 22.68 -6.85
CA ARG A 86 21.25 22.01 -8.17
C ARG A 86 20.34 20.78 -8.36
N VAL A 87 20.08 19.97 -7.34
CA VAL A 87 19.02 18.93 -7.38
C VAL A 87 17.63 19.53 -7.16
N ILE A 88 17.52 20.46 -6.20
CA ILE A 88 16.30 21.23 -5.93
C ILE A 88 15.96 22.20 -7.07
N LEU A 89 16.96 22.67 -7.84
CA LEU A 89 16.70 23.56 -8.97
C LEU A 89 15.94 22.86 -10.11
N LEU A 90 16.28 21.61 -10.44
CA LEU A 90 15.56 20.83 -11.45
C LEU A 90 14.09 20.62 -11.04
N CYS A 91 13.88 20.31 -9.76
CA CYS A 91 12.57 20.11 -9.17
C CYS A 91 11.73 21.40 -9.16
N LEU A 92 12.32 22.53 -8.73
CA LEU A 92 11.69 23.85 -8.75
C LEU A 92 11.39 24.33 -10.18
N LEU A 93 12.28 24.06 -11.13
CA LEU A 93 12.05 24.34 -12.54
C LEU A 93 10.85 23.53 -13.04
N LYS A 94 10.80 22.21 -12.80
CA LYS A 94 9.65 21.37 -13.15
C LYS A 94 8.35 21.82 -12.49
N THR A 95 8.37 22.25 -11.22
CA THR A 95 7.17 22.81 -10.56
C THR A 95 6.72 24.12 -11.21
N LYS A 96 7.65 25.00 -11.62
CA LYS A 96 7.31 26.20 -12.41
C LYS A 96 6.76 25.84 -13.80
N GLU A 97 7.27 24.78 -14.41
CA GLU A 97 6.77 24.26 -15.69
C GLU A 97 5.34 23.75 -15.58
N VAL A 98 4.96 23.08 -14.48
CA VAL A 98 3.56 22.71 -14.22
C VAL A 98 2.67 23.96 -14.23
N GLN A 99 3.06 25.02 -13.54
CA GLN A 99 2.28 26.26 -13.51
C GLN A 99 2.17 26.90 -14.90
N ARG A 100 3.27 26.88 -15.68
CA ARG A 100 3.27 27.37 -17.06
C ARG A 100 2.31 26.58 -17.94
N ALA A 101 2.39 25.24 -17.89
CA ALA A 101 1.50 24.34 -18.62
C ALA A 101 0.03 24.59 -18.24
N MET A 102 -0.27 24.79 -16.95
CA MET A 102 -1.62 25.14 -16.47
C MET A 102 -2.10 26.49 -17.03
N ASN A 103 -1.27 27.53 -16.98
CA ASN A 103 -1.62 28.86 -17.50
C ASN A 103 -1.86 28.85 -19.03
N GLU A 104 -1.09 28.03 -19.75
CA GLU A 104 -1.20 27.85 -21.19
C GLU A 104 -2.26 26.81 -21.59
N LYS A 105 -3.01 26.25 -20.63
CA LYS A 105 -4.04 25.21 -20.83
C LYS A 105 -3.51 23.91 -21.45
N ARG A 106 -2.22 23.62 -21.29
CA ARG A 106 -1.57 22.34 -21.65
C ARG A 106 -1.76 21.32 -20.52
N PHE A 107 -3.00 20.92 -20.27
CA PHE A 107 -3.36 20.10 -19.10
C PHE A 107 -2.72 18.71 -19.08
N GLU A 108 -2.59 18.06 -20.25
CA GLU A 108 -1.99 16.73 -20.34
C GLU A 108 -0.50 16.76 -19.93
N GLU A 109 0.22 17.78 -20.37
CA GLU A 109 1.61 18.00 -19.98
C GLU A 109 1.73 18.35 -18.49
N ALA A 110 0.81 19.13 -17.94
CA ALA A 110 0.78 19.42 -16.50
C ALA A 110 0.63 18.14 -15.66
N ILE A 111 -0.17 17.17 -16.14
CA ILE A 111 -0.33 15.85 -15.50
C ILE A 111 0.98 15.05 -15.60
N GLN A 112 1.60 14.99 -16.78
CA GLN A 112 2.85 14.26 -16.98
C GLN A 112 4.00 14.81 -16.13
N LEU A 113 4.08 16.15 -16.01
CA LEU A 113 5.10 16.83 -15.19
C LEU A 113 4.98 16.50 -13.70
N ARG A 114 3.77 16.17 -13.19
CA ARG A 114 3.54 15.70 -11.81
C ARG A 114 4.03 14.27 -11.57
N GLY A 115 4.38 13.55 -12.63
CA GLY A 115 4.98 12.22 -12.59
C GLY A 115 3.99 11.07 -12.79
N ARG A 116 4.54 9.89 -13.09
CA ARG A 116 3.77 8.68 -13.47
C ARG A 116 2.77 8.25 -12.40
N SER A 117 3.10 8.39 -11.11
CA SER A 117 2.19 8.02 -10.02
C SER A 117 0.92 8.88 -10.01
N PHE A 118 1.07 10.20 -10.25
CA PHE A 118 -0.04 11.14 -10.34
C PHE A 118 -0.92 10.87 -11.57
N GLU A 119 -0.29 10.68 -12.73
CA GLU A 119 -0.98 10.34 -13.98
C GLU A 119 -1.78 9.04 -13.86
N ASN A 120 -1.18 7.98 -13.29
CA ASN A 120 -1.86 6.72 -13.06
C ASN A 120 -3.07 6.88 -12.13
N ASN A 121 -2.92 7.64 -11.05
CA ASN A 121 -4.02 7.98 -10.14
C ASN A 121 -5.15 8.69 -10.87
N TRP A 122 -4.81 9.74 -11.61
CA TRP A 122 -5.76 10.54 -12.38
C TRP A 122 -6.57 9.67 -13.35
N ASN A 123 -5.90 8.82 -14.12
CA ASN A 123 -6.54 7.94 -15.09
C ASN A 123 -7.49 6.92 -14.41
N ILE A 124 -7.09 6.34 -13.28
CA ILE A 124 -7.92 5.41 -12.51
C ILE A 124 -9.16 6.12 -11.95
N TYR A 125 -9.00 7.32 -11.36
CA TYR A 125 -10.14 8.06 -10.82
C TYR A 125 -11.08 8.53 -11.92
N LYS A 126 -10.55 9.01 -13.05
CA LYS A 126 -11.33 9.37 -14.23
C LYS A 126 -12.13 8.16 -14.75
N LEU A 127 -11.51 6.98 -14.84
CA LEU A 127 -12.18 5.74 -15.22
C LEU A 127 -13.35 5.43 -14.28
N LEU A 128 -13.12 5.43 -12.96
CA LEU A 128 -14.11 5.06 -11.96
C LEU A 128 -15.22 6.10 -11.77
N ALA A 129 -14.97 7.37 -12.06
CA ALA A 129 -15.92 8.46 -11.90
C ALA A 129 -16.90 8.57 -13.08
N TYR A 130 -16.41 8.36 -14.31
CA TYR A 130 -17.20 8.63 -15.51
C TYR A 130 -17.73 7.38 -16.22
N GLN A 131 -17.13 6.21 -16.02
CA GLN A 131 -17.66 5.01 -16.66
C GLN A 131 -18.92 4.49 -16.00
N LYS A 132 -19.77 3.89 -16.83
CA LYS A 132 -20.99 3.18 -16.46
C LYS A 132 -20.81 1.70 -16.82
N PRO A 133 -21.66 0.79 -16.31
CA PRO A 133 -21.69 -0.59 -16.77
C PRO A 133 -21.74 -0.66 -18.29
N ALA A 134 -21.02 -1.62 -18.89
CA ALA A 134 -21.05 -1.80 -20.33
C ALA A 134 -22.48 -2.10 -20.80
N ALA A 135 -22.89 -1.51 -21.92
CA ALA A 135 -24.18 -1.81 -22.52
C ALA A 135 -24.22 -3.22 -23.14
N VAL A 136 -23.07 -3.72 -23.58
CA VAL A 136 -22.91 -5.04 -24.19
C VAL A 136 -22.15 -5.94 -23.22
N PRO A 137 -22.74 -7.07 -22.80
CA PRO A 137 -22.03 -8.07 -22.00
C PRO A 137 -20.88 -8.71 -22.81
N SER A 138 -19.75 -8.89 -22.18
CA SER A 138 -18.66 -9.74 -22.66
C SER A 138 -18.97 -11.22 -22.42
N GLN A 139 -18.16 -12.10 -23.00
CA GLN A 139 -18.28 -13.56 -22.80
C GLN A 139 -17.53 -14.05 -21.55
N HIS A 140 -16.99 -13.15 -20.74
CA HIS A 140 -16.15 -13.48 -19.59
C HIS A 140 -16.85 -13.33 -18.26
N SER A 141 -16.46 -14.18 -17.32
CA SER A 141 -16.93 -14.16 -15.94
C SER A 141 -15.76 -14.15 -14.95
N ILE A 142 -15.88 -13.38 -13.87
CA ILE A 142 -14.88 -13.31 -12.80
C ILE A 142 -15.57 -13.51 -11.46
N ALA A 143 -15.05 -14.43 -10.65
CA ALA A 143 -15.44 -14.55 -9.25
C ALA A 143 -14.45 -13.83 -8.36
N ILE A 144 -14.96 -13.06 -7.40
CA ILE A 144 -14.18 -12.27 -6.47
C ILE A 144 -14.51 -12.70 -5.03
N LEU A 145 -13.48 -12.96 -4.23
CA LEU A 145 -13.62 -13.44 -2.85
C LEU A 145 -12.56 -12.90 -1.92
N ASN A 146 -12.91 -12.82 -0.63
CA ASN A 146 -11.98 -12.44 0.44
C ASN A 146 -11.56 -13.67 1.24
N VAL A 147 -10.25 -13.80 1.52
CA VAL A 147 -9.68 -14.95 2.24
C VAL A 147 -8.68 -14.50 3.29
N GLY A 148 -8.75 -15.08 4.49
CA GLY A 148 -7.88 -14.76 5.61
C GLY A 148 -8.54 -13.84 6.65
N ALA A 149 -7.73 -13.15 7.46
CA ALA A 149 -8.22 -12.19 8.43
C ALA A 149 -8.68 -10.89 7.74
N PRO A 150 -9.74 -10.21 8.24
CA PRO A 150 -10.14 -8.91 7.72
C PRO A 150 -9.00 -7.89 7.79
N ALA A 151 -8.85 -7.11 6.74
CA ALA A 151 -7.90 -6.01 6.66
C ALA A 151 -8.54 -4.78 6.03
N ALA A 152 -8.16 -3.60 6.52
CA ALA A 152 -8.55 -2.34 5.92
C ALA A 152 -8.11 -2.27 4.44
N GLY A 153 -8.96 -1.71 3.57
CA GLY A 153 -8.68 -1.60 2.13
C GLY A 153 -9.21 -2.74 1.27
N MET A 154 -9.60 -3.90 1.85
CA MET A 154 -10.24 -4.99 1.10
C MET A 154 -11.46 -4.51 0.32
N ASN A 155 -12.38 -3.80 0.99
CA ASN A 155 -13.60 -3.29 0.36
C ASN A 155 -13.31 -2.26 -0.76
N ALA A 156 -12.22 -1.50 -0.66
CA ALA A 156 -11.81 -0.56 -1.70
C ALA A 156 -11.33 -1.29 -2.96
N ALA A 157 -10.54 -2.35 -2.80
CA ALA A 157 -10.10 -3.21 -3.90
C ALA A 157 -11.27 -3.95 -4.56
N MET A 158 -12.17 -4.50 -3.74
CA MET A 158 -13.40 -5.13 -4.22
C MET A 158 -14.25 -4.17 -5.05
N ARG A 159 -14.48 -2.96 -4.54
CA ARG A 159 -15.28 -1.95 -5.24
C ARG A 159 -14.68 -1.60 -6.59
N SER A 160 -13.38 -1.32 -6.66
CA SER A 160 -12.76 -0.92 -7.91
C SER A 160 -12.72 -2.08 -8.91
N ALA A 161 -12.45 -3.30 -8.46
CA ALA A 161 -12.53 -4.50 -9.29
C ALA A 161 -13.95 -4.69 -9.86
N VAL A 162 -14.98 -4.59 -9.01
CA VAL A 162 -16.37 -4.73 -9.44
C VAL A 162 -16.76 -3.66 -10.46
N ARG A 163 -16.41 -2.40 -10.19
CA ARG A 163 -16.72 -1.27 -11.08
C ARG A 163 -16.04 -1.43 -12.44
N VAL A 164 -14.77 -1.81 -12.47
CA VAL A 164 -14.04 -1.99 -13.73
C VAL A 164 -14.54 -3.20 -14.49
N GLY A 165 -14.76 -4.34 -13.83
CA GLY A 165 -15.24 -5.55 -14.52
C GLY A 165 -16.65 -5.39 -15.10
N LEU A 166 -17.56 -4.69 -14.41
CA LEU A 166 -18.86 -4.35 -14.98
C LEU A 166 -18.76 -3.35 -16.13
N ALA A 167 -17.80 -2.42 -16.07
CA ALA A 167 -17.58 -1.43 -17.13
C ALA A 167 -16.93 -2.03 -18.39
N THR A 168 -16.20 -3.14 -18.25
CA THR A 168 -15.73 -3.95 -19.40
C THR A 168 -16.77 -4.96 -19.89
N GLY A 169 -17.90 -5.11 -19.18
CA GLY A 169 -19.01 -6.00 -19.53
C GLY A 169 -18.85 -7.43 -19.04
N HIS A 170 -17.90 -7.71 -18.15
CA HIS A 170 -17.76 -9.04 -17.53
C HIS A 170 -18.92 -9.34 -16.59
N ARG A 171 -19.32 -10.61 -16.55
CA ARG A 171 -20.24 -11.10 -15.53
C ARG A 171 -19.46 -11.28 -14.23
N LEU A 172 -19.81 -10.55 -13.19
CA LEU A 172 -19.07 -10.59 -11.94
C LEU A 172 -19.85 -11.31 -10.85
N TYR A 173 -19.15 -12.19 -10.15
CA TYR A 173 -19.65 -12.88 -8.98
C TYR A 173 -18.90 -12.44 -7.74
N ILE A 174 -19.64 -12.20 -6.65
CA ILE A 174 -19.08 -12.09 -5.31
C ILE A 174 -19.33 -13.39 -4.57
N VAL A 175 -18.30 -13.90 -3.92
CA VAL A 175 -18.39 -15.11 -3.11
C VAL A 175 -18.28 -14.71 -1.65
N SER A 176 -19.27 -15.13 -0.85
CA SER A 176 -19.24 -14.89 0.59
C SER A 176 -18.30 -15.88 1.28
N ASP A 177 -17.64 -15.49 2.37
CA ASP A 177 -16.88 -16.41 3.24
C ASP A 177 -15.77 -17.24 2.55
N GLY A 178 -15.13 -16.69 1.52
CA GLY A 178 -13.91 -17.25 0.91
C GLY A 178 -14.13 -18.57 0.15
N PHE A 179 -13.14 -19.45 0.20
CA PHE A 179 -13.18 -20.74 -0.53
C PHE A 179 -14.28 -21.68 -0.03
N GLU A 180 -14.59 -21.63 1.28
CA GLU A 180 -15.66 -22.43 1.86
C GLU A 180 -17.03 -22.01 1.31
N GLY A 181 -17.29 -20.70 1.20
CA GLY A 181 -18.51 -20.24 0.58
C GLY A 181 -18.57 -20.53 -0.93
N LEU A 182 -17.44 -20.52 -1.64
CA LEU A 182 -17.39 -20.98 -3.03
C LEU A 182 -17.79 -22.45 -3.14
N ALA A 183 -17.25 -23.31 -2.26
CA ALA A 183 -17.60 -24.73 -2.21
C ALA A 183 -19.07 -24.97 -1.80
N ASN A 184 -19.65 -24.10 -0.98
CA ASN A 184 -21.06 -24.18 -0.57
C ASN A 184 -22.03 -23.51 -1.56
N GLY A 185 -21.53 -22.93 -2.65
CA GLY A 185 -22.35 -22.25 -3.66
C GLY A 185 -22.88 -20.88 -3.24
N ALA A 186 -22.25 -20.22 -2.26
CA ALA A 186 -22.56 -18.85 -1.82
C ALA A 186 -22.04 -17.79 -2.80
N VAL A 187 -22.37 -17.97 -4.08
CA VAL A 187 -21.92 -17.19 -5.23
C VAL A 187 -23.10 -16.34 -5.72
N ASN A 188 -22.96 -15.02 -5.68
CA ASN A 188 -24.01 -14.09 -6.08
C ASN A 188 -23.50 -13.17 -7.18
N GLU A 189 -24.31 -12.93 -8.22
CA GLU A 189 -23.99 -11.95 -9.25
C GLU A 189 -24.07 -10.53 -8.66
N VAL A 190 -23.03 -9.73 -8.86
CA VAL A 190 -22.92 -8.41 -8.23
C VAL A 190 -23.41 -7.31 -9.17
N SER A 191 -24.17 -6.36 -8.61
CA SER A 191 -24.61 -5.17 -9.34
C SER A 191 -23.74 -3.95 -9.05
N TRP A 192 -23.75 -2.98 -9.97
CA TRP A 192 -22.98 -1.74 -9.87
C TRP A 192 -23.21 -0.98 -8.55
N ASN A 193 -24.45 -0.91 -8.09
CA ASN A 193 -24.84 -0.14 -6.90
C ASN A 193 -24.53 -0.87 -5.60
N GLN A 194 -24.37 -2.19 -5.61
CA GLN A 194 -24.11 -2.99 -4.41
C GLN A 194 -22.80 -2.63 -3.72
N VAL A 195 -21.79 -2.20 -4.50
CA VAL A 195 -20.47 -1.79 -3.99
C VAL A 195 -20.35 -0.27 -3.74
N ALA A 196 -21.46 0.46 -3.77
CA ALA A 196 -21.46 1.90 -3.47
C ALA A 196 -21.05 2.14 -2.01
N GLY A 197 -20.18 3.13 -1.76
CA GLY A 197 -19.71 3.47 -0.41
C GLY A 197 -18.66 2.54 0.20
N TRP A 198 -18.31 1.43 -0.46
CA TRP A 198 -17.38 0.43 0.09
C TRP A 198 -15.94 0.95 0.27
N THR A 199 -15.53 1.99 -0.45
CA THR A 199 -14.16 2.53 -0.40
C THR A 199 -13.72 2.90 1.03
N GLY A 200 -14.61 3.52 1.81
CA GLY A 200 -14.30 4.00 3.17
C GLY A 200 -14.63 2.99 4.28
N GLN A 201 -15.09 1.79 3.94
CA GLN A 201 -15.52 0.80 4.93
C GLN A 201 -14.37 -0.11 5.34
N GLY A 202 -14.19 -0.28 6.65
CA GLY A 202 -13.26 -1.23 7.25
C GLY A 202 -13.70 -2.69 7.11
N GLY A 203 -12.83 -3.61 7.50
CA GLY A 203 -13.12 -5.05 7.52
C GLY A 203 -13.41 -5.65 6.14
N SER A 204 -14.27 -6.66 6.09
CA SER A 204 -14.66 -7.40 4.88
C SER A 204 -16.18 -7.51 4.79
N LEU A 205 -16.80 -6.78 3.85
CA LEU A 205 -18.27 -6.79 3.68
C LEU A 205 -18.80 -8.09 3.05
N LEU A 206 -17.95 -8.86 2.35
CA LEU A 206 -18.31 -10.20 1.84
C LEU A 206 -18.21 -11.30 2.90
N GLY A 207 -17.67 -11.00 4.09
CA GLY A 207 -17.16 -12.04 4.99
C GLY A 207 -15.82 -12.58 4.50
N THR A 208 -15.11 -13.28 5.38
CA THR A 208 -13.82 -13.89 5.06
C THR A 208 -13.57 -15.03 6.03
N LYS A 209 -13.00 -16.12 5.53
CA LYS A 209 -12.58 -17.28 6.31
C LYS A 209 -11.16 -17.68 5.98
N ARG A 210 -10.57 -18.51 6.83
CA ARG A 210 -9.20 -19.05 6.68
C ARG A 210 -9.16 -20.45 6.06
N THR A 211 -10.31 -20.96 5.61
CA THR A 211 -10.46 -22.29 5.04
C THR A 211 -9.69 -22.40 3.72
N LEU A 212 -8.89 -23.46 3.56
CA LEU A 212 -8.10 -23.72 2.35
C LEU A 212 -8.84 -24.64 1.36
N PRO A 213 -8.63 -24.47 0.04
CA PRO A 213 -9.25 -25.29 -1.01
C PRO A 213 -9.05 -26.80 -0.87
N SER A 214 -7.92 -27.26 -0.33
CA SER A 214 -7.62 -28.68 -0.13
C SER A 214 -8.71 -29.45 0.65
N THR A 215 -9.43 -28.75 1.54
CA THR A 215 -10.53 -29.34 2.33
C THR A 215 -11.85 -29.47 1.56
N CYS A 216 -12.01 -28.75 0.44
CA CYS A 216 -13.29 -28.64 -0.28
C CYS A 216 -13.13 -28.58 -1.81
N MET A 217 -12.05 -29.16 -2.35
CA MET A 217 -11.64 -29.02 -3.75
C MET A 217 -12.71 -29.44 -4.76
N GLU A 218 -13.31 -30.62 -4.57
CA GLU A 218 -14.31 -31.18 -5.51
C GLU A 218 -15.54 -30.28 -5.64
N LYS A 219 -16.10 -29.85 -4.50
CA LYS A 219 -17.25 -28.93 -4.47
C LYS A 219 -16.91 -27.55 -5.03
N LEU A 220 -15.69 -27.07 -4.81
CA LEU A 220 -15.20 -25.81 -5.36
C LEU A 220 -15.18 -25.90 -6.90
N VAL A 221 -14.58 -26.96 -7.44
CA VAL A 221 -14.52 -27.22 -8.89
C VAL A 221 -15.92 -27.37 -9.49
N GLU A 222 -16.82 -28.11 -8.84
CA GLU A 222 -18.21 -28.26 -9.26
C GLU A 222 -18.89 -26.88 -9.40
N ASN A 223 -18.71 -26.00 -8.41
CA ASN A 223 -19.29 -24.66 -8.46
C ASN A 223 -18.61 -23.75 -9.49
N LEU A 224 -17.29 -23.85 -9.70
CA LEU A 224 -16.62 -23.12 -10.80
C LEU A 224 -17.27 -23.45 -12.15
N ASN A 225 -17.55 -24.73 -12.40
CA ASN A 225 -18.23 -25.16 -13.62
C ASN A 225 -19.70 -24.71 -13.65
N LYS A 226 -20.45 -24.93 -12.57
CA LYS A 226 -21.88 -24.56 -12.43
C LYS A 226 -22.15 -23.08 -12.70
N PHE A 227 -21.30 -22.19 -12.18
CA PHE A 227 -21.40 -20.76 -12.39
C PHE A 227 -20.60 -20.27 -13.60
N SER A 228 -19.99 -21.19 -14.35
CA SER A 228 -19.15 -20.91 -15.52
C SER A 228 -18.10 -19.84 -15.26
N ILE A 229 -17.42 -19.93 -14.11
CA ILE A 229 -16.40 -18.97 -13.66
C ILE A 229 -15.12 -19.17 -14.48
N GLN A 230 -14.68 -18.12 -15.17
CA GLN A 230 -13.54 -18.15 -16.08
C GLN A 230 -12.28 -17.49 -15.51
N SER A 231 -12.36 -16.89 -14.32
CA SER A 231 -11.25 -16.21 -13.65
C SER A 231 -11.55 -15.99 -12.18
N LEU A 232 -10.49 -15.98 -11.37
CA LEU A 232 -10.57 -15.81 -9.91
C LEU A 232 -9.75 -14.62 -9.44
N LEU A 233 -10.37 -13.71 -8.70
CA LEU A 233 -9.71 -12.63 -8.00
C LEU A 233 -9.85 -12.83 -6.49
N VAL A 234 -8.74 -13.08 -5.80
CA VAL A 234 -8.72 -13.30 -4.35
C VAL A 234 -8.09 -12.11 -3.66
N VAL A 235 -8.81 -11.49 -2.72
CA VAL A 235 -8.25 -10.44 -1.87
C VAL A 235 -7.99 -11.02 -0.49
N GLY A 236 -6.73 -11.06 -0.04
CA GLY A 236 -6.45 -11.77 1.21
C GLY A 236 -5.00 -11.92 1.62
N GLY A 237 -4.83 -12.54 2.79
CA GLY A 237 -3.54 -12.73 3.43
C GLY A 237 -2.79 -13.97 2.95
N PHE A 238 -2.01 -14.57 3.85
CA PHE A 238 -1.24 -15.77 3.51
C PHE A 238 -2.12 -16.98 3.17
N GLU A 239 -3.31 -17.11 3.78
CA GLU A 239 -4.28 -18.15 3.39
C GLU A 239 -4.77 -18.00 1.93
N ALA A 240 -4.86 -16.77 1.41
CA ALA A 240 -5.20 -16.54 -0.01
C ALA A 240 -4.08 -17.02 -0.93
N TYR A 241 -2.84 -16.68 -0.57
CA TYR A 241 -1.63 -17.10 -1.28
C TYR A 241 -1.50 -18.63 -1.32
N GLU A 242 -1.60 -19.27 -0.16
CA GLU A 242 -1.52 -20.73 -0.02
C GLU A 242 -2.69 -21.42 -0.75
N GLY A 243 -3.91 -20.90 -0.61
CA GLY A 243 -5.07 -21.48 -1.29
C GLY A 243 -4.98 -21.42 -2.82
N ILE A 244 -4.52 -20.32 -3.39
CA ILE A 244 -4.32 -20.24 -4.85
C ILE A 244 -3.16 -21.15 -5.30
N LEU A 245 -2.13 -21.33 -4.47
CA LEU A 245 -1.07 -22.30 -4.74
C LEU A 245 -1.64 -23.73 -4.80
N GLU A 246 -2.49 -24.12 -3.86
CA GLU A 246 -3.18 -25.43 -3.89
C GLU A 246 -4.04 -25.61 -5.15
N LEU A 247 -4.74 -24.55 -5.59
CA LEU A 247 -5.55 -24.59 -6.81
C LEU A 247 -4.68 -24.77 -8.06
N VAL A 248 -3.54 -24.09 -8.13
CA VAL A 248 -2.60 -24.21 -9.25
C VAL A 248 -1.96 -25.59 -9.30
N GLU A 249 -1.55 -26.15 -8.16
CA GLU A 249 -1.02 -27.51 -8.07
C GLU A 249 -2.08 -28.57 -8.45
N ALA A 250 -3.36 -28.26 -8.24
CA ALA A 250 -4.48 -29.12 -8.63
C ALA A 250 -4.89 -29.01 -10.11
N ARG A 251 -4.32 -28.08 -10.91
CA ARG A 251 -4.61 -27.96 -12.36
C ARG A 251 -4.37 -29.23 -13.15
N GLY A 252 -3.41 -30.07 -12.74
CA GLY A 252 -3.16 -31.37 -13.38
C GLY A 252 -4.26 -32.41 -13.16
N ARG A 253 -5.19 -32.16 -12.22
CA ARG A 253 -6.32 -33.05 -11.90
C ARG A 253 -7.67 -32.47 -12.33
N TYR A 254 -7.80 -31.15 -12.41
CA TYR A 254 -9.05 -30.46 -12.70
C TYR A 254 -8.85 -29.36 -13.74
N ASP A 255 -9.37 -29.58 -14.95
CA ASP A 255 -9.27 -28.61 -16.05
C ASP A 255 -10.01 -27.31 -15.75
N GLU A 256 -11.01 -27.34 -14.86
CA GLU A 256 -11.76 -26.17 -14.39
C GLU A 256 -10.87 -25.16 -13.64
N LEU A 257 -9.75 -25.62 -13.08
CA LEU A 257 -8.77 -24.77 -12.40
C LEU A 257 -7.76 -24.13 -13.37
N CYS A 258 -7.79 -24.50 -14.65
CA CYS A 258 -6.98 -23.92 -15.71
C CYS A 258 -7.55 -22.55 -16.16
N ILE A 259 -7.81 -21.67 -15.20
CA ILE A 259 -8.29 -20.30 -15.37
C ILE A 259 -7.29 -19.29 -14.78
N PRO A 260 -7.24 -18.03 -15.26
CA PRO A 260 -6.42 -17.00 -14.67
C PRO A 260 -6.81 -16.70 -13.21
N MET A 261 -5.82 -16.54 -12.35
CA MET A 261 -6.01 -16.27 -10.93
C MET A 261 -5.13 -15.09 -10.50
N CYS A 262 -5.70 -14.13 -9.80
CA CYS A 262 -4.95 -12.98 -9.29
C CYS A 262 -5.19 -12.81 -7.79
N ILE A 263 -4.13 -12.55 -7.05
CA ILE A 263 -4.16 -12.31 -5.60
C ILE A 263 -3.83 -10.85 -5.33
N ILE A 264 -4.72 -10.16 -4.63
CA ILE A 264 -4.46 -8.86 -4.03
C ILE A 264 -4.08 -9.10 -2.56
N PRO A 265 -2.81 -8.90 -2.16
CA PRO A 265 -2.38 -9.08 -0.78
C PRO A 265 -3.11 -8.13 0.18
N ALA A 266 -3.76 -8.68 1.20
CA ALA A 266 -4.49 -7.94 2.21
C ALA A 266 -4.33 -8.60 3.59
N THR A 267 -3.53 -7.98 4.45
CA THR A 267 -3.20 -8.43 5.80
C THR A 267 -2.50 -7.31 6.56
N ILE A 268 -2.75 -7.20 7.86
CA ILE A 268 -2.03 -6.25 8.72
C ILE A 268 -0.56 -6.63 8.93
N SER A 269 -0.23 -7.91 8.74
CA SER A 269 1.10 -8.46 9.05
C SER A 269 2.12 -8.22 7.94
N ASN A 270 1.67 -7.80 6.76
CA ASN A 270 2.53 -7.63 5.58
C ASN A 270 3.43 -8.85 5.30
N ASN A 271 2.83 -10.04 5.38
CA ASN A 271 3.53 -11.32 5.32
C ASN A 271 3.24 -12.13 4.03
N VAL A 272 2.66 -11.50 3.01
CA VAL A 272 2.40 -12.17 1.72
C VAL A 272 3.60 -11.94 0.79
N PRO A 273 4.20 -13.00 0.22
CA PRO A 273 5.26 -12.89 -0.79
C PRO A 273 4.84 -12.12 -2.04
N GLY A 274 5.80 -11.50 -2.72
CA GLY A 274 5.56 -10.79 -3.99
C GLY A 274 5.14 -9.33 -3.84
N THR A 275 5.08 -8.79 -2.62
CA THR A 275 4.84 -7.37 -2.41
C THR A 275 5.60 -6.80 -1.21
N ASP A 276 5.99 -5.54 -1.30
CA ASP A 276 6.53 -4.73 -0.22
C ASP A 276 5.42 -4.27 0.74
N PHE A 277 4.17 -4.15 0.28
CA PHE A 277 3.02 -3.67 1.04
C PHE A 277 1.74 -4.44 0.70
N SER A 278 1.11 -5.03 1.72
CA SER A 278 -0.25 -5.56 1.65
C SER A 278 -1.28 -4.54 2.11
N LEU A 279 -2.50 -4.64 1.60
CA LEU A 279 -3.62 -3.82 2.09
C LEU A 279 -3.85 -4.04 3.58
N GLY A 280 -4.04 -2.94 4.28
CA GLY A 280 -4.30 -2.88 5.71
C GLY A 280 -3.04 -2.76 6.57
N SER A 281 -1.84 -2.90 6.00
CA SER A 281 -0.61 -2.72 6.77
C SER A 281 -0.42 -1.27 7.21
N ASP A 282 -0.75 -0.31 6.35
CA ASP A 282 -0.64 1.12 6.67
C ASP A 282 -1.65 1.53 7.74
N THR A 283 -2.90 1.09 7.59
CA THR A 283 -3.94 1.29 8.63
C THR A 283 -3.52 0.66 9.96
N ALA A 284 -2.92 -0.52 9.95
CA ALA A 284 -2.45 -1.18 11.18
C ALA A 284 -1.30 -0.43 11.86
N VAL A 285 -0.34 0.08 11.07
CA VAL A 285 0.75 0.91 11.58
C VAL A 285 0.21 2.19 12.19
N ASN A 286 -0.74 2.86 11.54
CA ASN A 286 -1.39 4.07 12.08
C ASN A 286 -2.15 3.76 13.38
N ALA A 287 -2.90 2.66 13.45
CA ALA A 287 -3.58 2.23 14.67
C ALA A 287 -2.60 1.95 15.82
N ALA A 288 -1.47 1.31 15.53
CA ALA A 288 -0.40 1.10 16.52
C ALA A 288 0.26 2.42 16.93
N MET A 289 0.50 3.32 15.98
CA MET A 289 1.12 4.63 16.20
C MET A 289 0.26 5.51 17.11
N THR A 290 -1.05 5.63 16.88
CA THR A 290 -1.96 6.40 17.75
C THR A 290 -1.93 5.88 19.20
N ASN A 291 -1.81 4.56 19.37
CA ASN A 291 -1.67 3.97 20.71
C ASN A 291 -0.32 4.31 21.35
N VAL A 292 0.78 4.23 20.58
CA VAL A 292 2.10 4.64 21.05
C VAL A 292 2.10 6.12 21.42
N GLU A 293 1.52 6.99 20.60
CA GLU A 293 1.38 8.42 20.87
C GLU A 293 0.64 8.66 22.18
N HIS A 294 -0.52 8.03 22.38
CA HIS A 294 -1.28 8.14 23.63
C HIS A 294 -0.48 7.67 24.86
N LEU A 295 0.35 6.63 24.71
CA LEU A 295 1.26 6.19 25.76
C LEU A 295 2.37 7.22 25.99
N THR A 296 3.00 7.73 24.95
CA THR A 296 4.10 8.72 25.02
C THR A 296 3.66 10.07 25.56
N GLU A 297 2.44 10.53 25.30
CA GLU A 297 1.88 11.75 25.91
C GLU A 297 1.82 11.62 27.44
N LYS A 298 1.50 10.43 27.95
CA LYS A 298 1.57 10.19 29.39
C LYS A 298 3.00 10.26 29.91
N MET A 299 4.01 9.98 29.07
CA MET A 299 5.44 9.98 29.41
C MET A 299 6.07 11.37 29.45
N LYS A 300 5.43 12.42 28.91
CA LYS A 300 5.94 13.81 28.94
C LYS A 300 5.94 14.50 30.31
N LYS A 301 5.41 13.82 31.35
CA LYS A 301 5.43 14.31 32.74
C LYS A 301 6.81 14.04 33.37
N ASP A 302 7.06 14.54 34.58
CA ASP A 302 8.35 14.43 35.30
C ASP A 302 8.88 13.00 35.58
N ILE A 303 8.15 11.96 35.15
CA ILE A 303 8.54 10.56 35.34
C ILE A 303 9.15 10.02 34.06
N GLN A 304 10.42 9.61 34.11
CA GLN A 304 11.07 8.89 33.02
C GLN A 304 10.37 7.55 32.77
N ARG A 305 9.98 7.30 31.51
CA ARG A 305 9.30 6.06 31.10
C ARG A 305 9.93 5.51 29.83
N GLY A 306 10.08 4.20 29.79
CA GLY A 306 10.50 3.46 28.60
C GLY A 306 9.31 2.77 27.92
N LEU A 307 9.44 2.49 26.62
CA LEU A 307 8.49 1.69 25.85
C LEU A 307 9.22 0.51 25.22
N VAL A 308 8.67 -0.69 25.39
CA VAL A 308 9.15 -1.91 24.72
C VAL A 308 8.05 -2.39 23.79
N LEU A 309 8.36 -2.46 22.50
CA LEU A 309 7.47 -3.06 21.49
C LEU A 309 7.87 -4.52 21.28
N ARG A 310 6.93 -5.44 21.50
CA ARG A 310 7.13 -6.88 21.34
C ARG A 310 6.21 -7.41 20.25
N ASN A 311 6.78 -8.09 19.26
CA ASN A 311 5.99 -8.88 18.31
C ASN A 311 5.43 -10.12 19.01
N GLU A 312 4.15 -10.45 18.76
CA GLU A 312 3.45 -11.58 19.38
C GLU A 312 4.22 -12.90 19.31
N LYS A 313 4.83 -13.17 18.14
CA LYS A 313 5.55 -14.40 17.79
C LYS A 313 7.07 -14.28 17.91
N CYS A 314 7.59 -13.28 18.62
CA CYS A 314 9.06 -13.09 18.72
C CYS A 314 9.78 -14.30 19.35
N HIS A 315 9.14 -14.97 20.29
CA HIS A 315 9.64 -16.19 20.93
C HIS A 315 8.50 -16.93 21.64
N VAL A 316 8.54 -18.27 21.61
CA VAL A 316 7.53 -19.16 22.22
C VAL A 316 7.47 -19.03 23.75
N HIS A 317 8.62 -19.11 24.43
CA HIS A 317 8.71 -19.02 25.90
C HIS A 317 8.80 -17.60 26.50
N TYR A 318 9.43 -16.64 25.81
CA TYR A 318 9.52 -15.25 26.27
C TYR A 318 8.25 -14.48 25.86
N THR A 319 7.14 -14.87 26.49
CA THR A 319 5.81 -14.29 26.27
C THR A 319 5.71 -12.87 26.85
N THR A 320 4.67 -12.12 26.47
CA THR A 320 4.42 -10.80 27.07
C THR A 320 4.25 -10.89 28.58
N ASP A 321 3.57 -11.93 29.07
CA ASP A 321 3.38 -12.20 30.50
C ASP A 321 4.71 -12.53 31.20
N PHE A 322 5.54 -13.38 30.58
CA PHE A 322 6.87 -13.70 31.11
C PHE A 322 7.73 -12.44 31.22
N ILE A 323 7.81 -11.65 30.15
CA ILE A 323 8.60 -10.42 30.11
C ILE A 323 8.09 -9.42 31.15
N HIS A 324 6.78 -9.27 31.30
CA HIS A 324 6.19 -8.42 32.33
C HIS A 324 6.60 -8.85 33.74
N LYS A 325 6.43 -10.13 34.07
CA LYS A 325 6.83 -10.69 35.37
C LYS A 325 8.33 -10.50 35.64
N LEU A 326 9.17 -10.74 34.63
CA LEU A 326 10.61 -10.55 34.71
C LEU A 326 10.96 -9.09 35.04
N TYR A 327 10.44 -8.13 34.26
CA TYR A 327 10.69 -6.71 34.50
C TYR A 327 10.12 -6.23 35.83
N SER A 328 8.94 -6.68 36.24
CA SER A 328 8.37 -6.36 37.54
C SER A 328 9.21 -6.91 38.71
N ALA A 329 9.78 -8.11 38.57
CA ALA A 329 10.63 -8.72 39.59
C ALA A 329 12.00 -8.03 39.68
N GLU A 330 12.64 -7.77 38.54
CA GLU A 330 13.96 -7.11 38.49
C GLU A 330 13.91 -5.60 38.74
N GLY A 331 12.73 -4.99 38.56
CA GLY A 331 12.53 -3.56 38.76
C GLY A 331 12.87 -3.08 40.17
N LYS A 332 12.68 -3.91 41.22
CA LYS A 332 13.12 -3.67 42.62
C LYS A 332 12.99 -2.22 43.12
N GLY A 333 11.91 -1.53 42.76
CA GLY A 333 11.64 -0.13 43.15
C GLY A 333 12.32 0.94 42.28
N VAL A 334 13.16 0.57 41.31
CA VAL A 334 13.79 1.45 40.32
C VAL A 334 12.78 1.86 39.23
N PHE A 335 11.95 0.92 38.76
CA PHE A 335 10.88 1.21 37.80
C PHE A 335 9.69 0.26 37.99
N ASP A 336 8.52 0.69 37.49
CA ASP A 336 7.30 -0.12 37.38
C ASP A 336 7.09 -0.57 35.92
N CYS A 337 6.50 -1.75 35.72
CA CYS A 337 6.27 -2.33 34.40
C CYS A 337 4.77 -2.53 34.14
N ARG A 338 4.31 -2.08 32.97
CA ARG A 338 2.92 -2.23 32.52
C ARG A 338 2.86 -2.87 31.14
N VAL A 339 1.79 -3.62 30.91
CA VAL A 339 1.52 -4.30 29.64
C VAL A 339 0.36 -3.63 28.93
N ASN A 340 0.49 -3.48 27.62
CA ASN A 340 -0.62 -3.15 26.73
C ASN A 340 -0.59 -4.10 25.52
N VAL A 341 -1.65 -4.87 25.32
CA VAL A 341 -1.82 -5.74 24.15
C VAL A 341 -2.97 -5.20 23.32
N LEU A 342 -2.65 -4.60 22.18
CA LEU A 342 -3.65 -3.96 21.31
C LEU A 342 -4.67 -4.96 20.75
N GLY A 343 -4.25 -6.21 20.53
CA GLY A 343 -5.10 -7.26 19.96
C GLY A 343 -5.66 -6.83 18.60
N HIS A 344 -6.97 -7.03 18.42
CA HIS A 344 -7.69 -6.77 17.17
C HIS A 344 -7.83 -5.29 16.81
N LEU A 345 -7.55 -4.36 17.73
CA LEU A 345 -7.55 -2.92 17.40
C LEU A 345 -6.52 -2.56 16.32
N GLN A 346 -5.49 -3.40 16.14
CA GLN A 346 -4.51 -3.27 15.07
C GLN A 346 -5.09 -3.48 13.67
N GLN A 347 -6.27 -4.09 13.53
CA GLN A 347 -6.97 -4.15 12.24
C GLN A 347 -7.43 -2.77 11.77
N GLY A 348 -7.46 -1.80 12.69
CA GLY A 348 -8.05 -0.49 12.47
C GLY A 348 -9.57 -0.57 12.33
N GLY A 349 -10.17 0.59 12.16
CA GLY A 349 -11.57 0.70 11.77
C GLY A 349 -11.62 1.11 10.30
N VAL A 350 -11.68 2.42 10.10
CA VAL A 350 -11.74 3.05 8.80
C VAL A 350 -10.36 2.97 8.11
N PRO A 351 -10.29 2.55 6.83
CA PRO A 351 -9.01 2.47 6.10
C PRO A 351 -8.39 3.86 5.91
N THR A 352 -7.06 3.92 6.03
CA THR A 352 -6.27 5.11 5.72
C THR A 352 -6.40 5.48 4.24
N PRO A 353 -6.13 6.73 3.85
CA PRO A 353 -6.18 7.13 2.45
C PRO A 353 -5.23 6.32 1.57
N PHE A 354 -4.07 5.91 2.11
CA PHE A 354 -3.15 5.00 1.44
C PHE A 354 -3.83 3.67 1.12
N ASP A 355 -4.39 2.96 2.11
CA ASP A 355 -5.06 1.67 1.89
C ASP A 355 -6.28 1.79 0.96
N ARG A 356 -7.01 2.91 0.99
CA ARG A 356 -8.11 3.20 0.04
C ARG A 356 -7.61 3.36 -1.39
N ASN A 357 -6.61 4.21 -1.59
CA ASN A 357 -6.06 4.49 -2.92
C ASN A 357 -5.35 3.27 -3.49
N TYR A 358 -4.53 2.61 -2.66
CA TYR A 358 -3.77 1.44 -3.05
C TYR A 358 -4.70 0.26 -3.34
N GLY A 359 -5.70 -0.01 -2.50
CA GLY A 359 -6.73 -1.01 -2.78
C GLY A 359 -7.46 -0.73 -4.09
N THR A 360 -7.86 0.52 -4.30
CA THR A 360 -8.49 0.96 -5.56
C THR A 360 -7.60 0.64 -6.77
N LYS A 361 -6.31 0.99 -6.72
CA LYS A 361 -5.34 0.70 -7.78
C LYS A 361 -5.20 -0.79 -8.06
N LEU A 362 -5.01 -1.59 -7.02
CA LEU A 362 -4.84 -3.03 -7.14
C LEU A 362 -6.07 -3.68 -7.76
N GLY A 363 -7.28 -3.30 -7.35
CA GLY A 363 -8.51 -3.84 -7.92
C GLY A 363 -8.69 -3.50 -9.41
N VAL A 364 -8.39 -2.27 -9.83
CA VAL A 364 -8.43 -1.90 -11.26
C VAL A 364 -7.40 -2.70 -12.06
N ARG A 365 -6.16 -2.75 -11.59
CA ARG A 365 -5.05 -3.40 -12.29
C ARG A 365 -5.22 -4.91 -12.35
N ALA A 366 -5.72 -5.53 -11.28
CA ALA A 366 -6.02 -6.95 -11.25
C ALA A 366 -7.07 -7.33 -12.28
N VAL A 367 -8.17 -6.56 -12.38
CA VAL A 367 -9.21 -6.85 -13.38
C VAL A 367 -8.69 -6.64 -14.80
N GLN A 368 -7.97 -5.54 -15.07
CA GLN A 368 -7.36 -5.33 -16.39
C GLN A 368 -6.46 -6.49 -16.81
N TRP A 369 -5.59 -6.95 -15.91
CA TRP A 369 -4.71 -8.09 -16.15
C TRP A 369 -5.49 -9.39 -16.36
N LEU A 370 -6.53 -9.67 -15.55
CA LEU A 370 -7.38 -10.83 -15.75
C LEU A 370 -8.13 -10.77 -17.09
N THR A 371 -8.62 -9.59 -17.48
CA THR A 371 -9.29 -9.36 -18.77
C THR A 371 -8.36 -9.67 -19.94
N GLU A 372 -7.13 -9.17 -19.89
CA GLU A 372 -6.09 -9.47 -20.90
C GLU A 372 -5.84 -10.98 -20.99
N LYS A 373 -5.55 -11.62 -19.84
CA LYS A 373 -5.28 -13.07 -19.80
C LYS A 373 -6.46 -13.91 -20.29
N MET A 374 -7.70 -13.57 -19.90
CA MET A 374 -8.89 -14.26 -20.38
C MET A 374 -9.08 -14.06 -21.88
N THR A 375 -8.90 -12.85 -22.40
CA THR A 375 -9.08 -12.54 -23.82
C THR A 375 -8.08 -13.31 -24.69
N ASP A 376 -6.80 -13.32 -24.31
CA ASP A 376 -5.73 -13.98 -25.06
C ASP A 376 -5.87 -15.52 -25.09
N SER A 377 -6.52 -16.09 -24.07
CA SER A 377 -6.69 -17.53 -23.90
C SER A 377 -8.12 -18.03 -24.14
N PHE A 378 -9.02 -17.16 -24.62
CA PHE A 378 -10.40 -17.51 -24.90
C PHE A 378 -10.51 -18.31 -26.20
N ARG A 379 -10.97 -19.56 -26.12
CA ARG A 379 -11.20 -20.42 -27.28
C ARG A 379 -12.46 -21.25 -27.09
N GLN A 380 -13.27 -21.36 -28.14
CA GLN A 380 -14.47 -22.22 -28.16
C GLN A 380 -15.42 -22.01 -26.96
N GLY A 381 -15.55 -20.77 -26.46
CA GLY A 381 -16.44 -20.44 -25.36
C GLY A 381 -15.86 -20.66 -23.96
N ARG A 382 -14.60 -21.08 -23.83
CA ARG A 382 -13.93 -21.33 -22.55
C ARG A 382 -12.55 -20.66 -22.51
N VAL A 383 -12.17 -20.22 -21.31
CA VAL A 383 -10.79 -19.80 -20.99
C VAL A 383 -10.01 -21.02 -20.53
N PHE A 384 -8.84 -21.25 -21.11
CA PHE A 384 -7.93 -22.32 -20.68
C PHE A 384 -6.49 -21.82 -20.61
N VAL A 385 -5.90 -21.87 -19.42
CA VAL A 385 -4.52 -21.48 -19.14
C VAL A 385 -3.84 -22.45 -18.18
N ASN A 386 -2.58 -22.78 -18.46
CA ASN A 386 -1.80 -23.67 -17.58
C ASN A 386 -0.33 -23.24 -17.43
N THR A 387 0.00 -22.00 -17.80
CA THR A 387 1.35 -21.46 -17.65
C THR A 387 1.52 -20.76 -16.28
N PRO A 388 2.74 -20.72 -15.71
CA PRO A 388 2.99 -20.07 -14.42
C PRO A 388 2.52 -18.62 -14.32
N ASP A 389 2.62 -17.85 -15.42
CA ASP A 389 2.27 -16.43 -15.52
C ASP A 389 0.77 -16.15 -15.57
N THR A 390 -0.07 -17.16 -15.26
CA THR A 390 -1.53 -17.05 -15.24
C THR A 390 -2.10 -17.11 -13.83
N ALA A 391 -1.26 -17.35 -12.82
CA ALA A 391 -1.63 -17.26 -11.42
C ALA A 391 -0.59 -16.40 -10.68
N CYS A 392 -0.97 -15.16 -10.35
CA CYS A 392 -0.03 -14.15 -9.88
C CYS A 392 -0.50 -13.43 -8.61
N VAL A 393 0.45 -12.99 -7.80
CA VAL A 393 0.25 -11.95 -6.78
C VAL A 393 0.49 -10.60 -7.44
N VAL A 394 -0.47 -9.66 -7.30
CA VAL A 394 -0.28 -8.27 -7.71
C VAL A 394 0.16 -7.43 -6.52
N GLY A 395 1.26 -6.69 -6.67
CA GLY A 395 1.76 -5.87 -5.58
C GLY A 395 2.88 -4.92 -5.99
N LEU A 396 3.21 -3.99 -5.09
CA LEU A 396 4.38 -3.13 -5.25
C LEU A 396 5.65 -3.90 -4.91
N TYR A 397 6.64 -3.86 -5.79
CA TYR A 397 7.99 -4.32 -5.53
C TYR A 397 8.97 -3.25 -6.01
N LYS A 398 9.80 -2.71 -5.12
CA LYS A 398 10.75 -1.61 -5.41
C LYS A 398 10.08 -0.43 -6.13
N LYS A 399 8.89 -0.03 -5.66
CA LYS A 399 8.01 1.04 -6.20
C LYS A 399 7.34 0.75 -7.55
N VAL A 400 7.53 -0.43 -8.14
CA VAL A 400 6.87 -0.81 -9.38
C VAL A 400 5.73 -1.77 -9.05
N LEU A 401 4.57 -1.57 -9.69
CA LEU A 401 3.47 -2.53 -9.58
C LEU A 401 3.76 -3.72 -10.50
N THR A 402 3.83 -4.92 -9.94
CA THR A 402 4.24 -6.14 -10.63
C THR A 402 3.24 -7.26 -10.37
N PHE A 403 3.09 -8.15 -11.35
CA PHE A 403 2.40 -9.43 -11.22
C PHE A 403 3.45 -10.52 -11.11
N SER A 404 3.59 -11.10 -9.93
CA SER A 404 4.60 -12.12 -9.64
C SER A 404 3.95 -13.50 -9.65
N PRO A 405 4.40 -14.44 -10.51
CA PRO A 405 3.89 -15.81 -10.55
C PRO A 405 4.02 -16.50 -9.18
N ILE A 406 2.94 -17.11 -8.70
CA ILE A 406 2.95 -17.74 -7.37
C ILE A 406 3.95 -18.90 -7.26
N THR A 407 4.21 -19.58 -8.38
CA THR A 407 5.15 -20.71 -8.44
C THR A 407 6.59 -20.24 -8.21
N GLU A 408 6.94 -19.03 -8.66
CA GLU A 408 8.25 -18.41 -8.39
C GLU A 408 8.34 -17.89 -6.96
N LEU A 409 7.22 -17.36 -6.43
CA LEU A 409 7.13 -16.90 -5.05
C LEU A 409 7.23 -18.05 -4.04
N LYS A 410 6.83 -19.27 -4.42
CA LYS A 410 6.94 -20.49 -3.60
C LYS A 410 8.36 -20.69 -3.08
N ASP A 411 9.36 -20.53 -3.95
CA ASP A 411 10.77 -20.69 -3.59
C ASP A 411 11.27 -19.61 -2.62
N GLN A 412 10.61 -18.46 -2.60
CA GLN A 412 10.91 -17.32 -1.73
C GLN A 412 10.07 -17.31 -0.45
N THR A 413 9.22 -18.33 -0.24
CA THR A 413 8.30 -18.40 0.89
C THR A 413 8.83 -19.31 1.99
N ASP A 414 8.73 -18.83 3.23
CA ASP A 414 8.81 -19.66 4.44
C ASP A 414 7.38 -20.05 4.85
N PHE A 415 7.00 -21.29 4.56
CA PHE A 415 5.66 -21.81 4.85
C PHE A 415 5.45 -22.12 6.33
N GLU A 416 6.52 -22.45 7.07
CA GLU A 416 6.44 -22.72 8.51
C GLU A 416 6.07 -21.44 9.27
N HIS A 417 6.77 -20.34 8.96
CA HIS A 417 6.53 -19.03 9.59
C HIS A 417 5.47 -18.20 8.86
N ARG A 418 5.02 -18.65 7.68
CA ARG A 418 4.00 -18.01 6.85
C ARG A 418 4.37 -16.60 6.43
N MET A 419 5.57 -16.44 5.87
CA MET A 419 6.12 -15.14 5.46
C MET A 419 7.18 -15.27 4.35
N PRO A 420 7.57 -14.19 3.66
CA PRO A 420 8.68 -14.23 2.71
C PRO A 420 9.99 -14.53 3.44
N LYS A 421 10.95 -15.21 2.81
CA LYS A 421 12.27 -15.52 3.39
C LYS A 421 13.12 -14.27 3.64
N THR A 422 12.98 -13.26 2.78
CA THR A 422 13.73 -12.00 2.85
C THR A 422 12.80 -10.86 3.23
N GLN A 423 13.15 -10.08 4.26
CA GLN A 423 12.36 -8.94 4.69
C GLN A 423 13.12 -7.62 4.49
N TRP A 424 12.61 -6.79 3.58
CA TRP A 424 13.24 -5.52 3.18
C TRP A 424 13.45 -4.54 4.36
N TRP A 425 12.57 -4.58 5.36
CA TRP A 425 12.60 -3.68 6.52
C TRP A 425 13.68 -4.02 7.54
N LEU A 426 14.34 -5.19 7.44
CA LEU A 426 15.47 -5.53 8.32
C LEU A 426 16.63 -4.54 8.17
N ASN A 427 16.78 -3.94 6.99
CA ASN A 427 17.79 -2.94 6.71
C ASN A 427 17.64 -1.68 7.59
N PHE A 428 16.44 -1.41 8.13
CA PHE A 428 16.23 -0.28 9.05
C PHE A 428 16.66 -0.56 10.49
N ARG A 429 16.94 -1.81 10.87
CA ARG A 429 17.26 -2.15 12.28
C ARG A 429 18.46 -1.36 12.80
N LEU A 430 19.50 -1.18 11.99
CA LEU A 430 20.68 -0.39 12.36
C LEU A 430 20.31 1.09 12.56
N MET A 431 19.57 1.68 11.63
CA MET A 431 19.06 3.05 11.75
C MET A 431 18.20 3.23 13.01
N LEU A 432 17.31 2.28 13.31
CA LEU A 432 16.48 2.31 14.52
C LEU A 432 17.32 2.25 15.80
N LYS A 433 18.37 1.42 15.85
CA LYS A 433 19.31 1.36 16.98
C LYS A 433 20.03 2.69 17.19
N MET A 434 20.49 3.31 16.10
CA MET A 434 21.15 4.62 16.15
C MET A 434 20.21 5.71 16.68
N LEU A 435 18.97 5.77 16.17
CA LEU A 435 17.96 6.73 16.63
C LEU A 435 17.54 6.50 18.08
N ALA A 436 17.54 5.24 18.53
CA ALA A 436 17.29 4.86 19.92
C ALA A 436 18.53 5.00 20.83
N LYS A 437 19.62 5.60 20.34
CA LYS A 437 20.87 5.89 21.09
C LYS A 437 21.60 4.65 21.62
N TYR A 438 21.44 3.49 20.97
CA TYR A 438 22.30 2.34 21.25
C TYR A 438 23.71 2.60 20.71
N GLN A 439 24.74 2.16 21.45
CA GLN A 439 26.13 2.18 20.95
C GLN A 439 26.22 1.27 19.73
N THR A 440 26.32 1.87 18.54
CA THR A 440 26.34 1.16 17.25
C THR A 440 27.44 1.81 16.37
N PRO A 441 28.37 1.04 15.80
CA PRO A 441 29.39 1.59 14.91
C PRO A 441 28.76 2.08 13.60
N PHE A 442 29.03 3.33 13.22
CA PHE A 442 28.44 3.99 12.03
C PHE A 442 28.84 3.31 10.71
N ASN A 443 30.03 2.70 10.67
CA ASN A 443 30.62 2.08 9.48
C ASN A 443 29.91 0.80 9.03
N GLU A 444 29.05 0.21 9.86
CA GLU A 444 28.26 -0.98 9.48
C GLU A 444 26.99 -0.62 8.68
N TYR A 445 26.55 0.65 8.70
CA TYR A 445 25.29 1.07 8.07
C TYR A 445 25.46 1.62 6.64
N VAL A 446 26.57 2.31 6.36
CA VAL A 446 26.86 2.89 5.04
C VAL A 446 28.02 2.14 4.40
N THR A 447 27.72 1.09 3.63
CA THR A 447 28.71 0.43 2.78
C THR A 447 28.84 1.23 1.48
N GLY A 448 29.60 2.32 1.50
CA GLY A 448 29.87 3.13 0.32
C GLY A 448 30.77 4.33 0.64
N GLU A 449 31.65 4.69 -0.30
CA GLU A 449 32.39 5.93 -0.21
C GLU A 449 31.45 7.11 -0.48
N ILE A 450 31.49 8.12 0.40
CA ILE A 450 30.75 9.38 0.17
C ILE A 450 31.52 10.15 -0.90
N GLU A 451 31.09 10.04 -2.15
CA GLU A 451 31.70 10.79 -3.25
C GLU A 451 31.15 12.22 -3.34
N HIS A 452 32.06 13.18 -3.50
CA HIS A 452 31.70 14.55 -3.86
C HIS A 452 31.18 14.60 -5.30
N VAL A 453 29.88 14.80 -5.48
CA VAL A 453 29.31 15.06 -6.81
C VAL A 453 29.81 16.41 -7.31
N THR A 454 30.68 16.40 -8.32
CA THR A 454 31.18 17.61 -8.99
C THR A 454 30.43 17.86 -10.30
N ARG A 455 30.50 19.08 -10.85
CA ARG A 455 29.83 19.45 -12.11
C ARG A 455 30.19 18.53 -13.31
N ARG A 456 31.33 17.83 -13.24
CA ARG A 456 31.80 16.91 -14.29
C ARG A 456 31.19 15.51 -14.19
N SER A 457 30.86 15.01 -13.00
CA SER A 457 30.31 13.65 -12.84
C SER A 457 28.84 13.54 -13.27
N LEU A 458 28.13 14.67 -13.40
CA LEU A 458 26.74 14.72 -13.88
C LEU A 458 26.61 14.84 -15.40
N SER A 459 27.68 15.12 -16.14
CA SER A 459 27.56 15.54 -17.55
C SER A 459 27.95 14.47 -18.58
N ILE A 460 28.21 13.22 -18.20
CA ILE A 460 28.71 12.23 -19.16
C ILE A 460 27.87 10.94 -19.24
N ASP A 461 27.24 10.42 -18.17
CA ASP A 461 26.72 9.03 -18.26
C ASP A 461 25.25 8.76 -17.95
N THR A 462 24.40 9.74 -17.68
CA THR A 462 22.96 9.44 -17.55
C THR A 462 22.12 10.54 -18.15
N GLY A 463 21.64 10.34 -19.38
CA GLY A 463 20.59 11.15 -19.98
C GLY A 463 19.31 11.08 -19.15
N PHE A 464 19.19 11.99 -18.19
CA PHE A 464 18.00 12.27 -17.37
C PHE A 464 17.56 13.72 -17.56
#